data_AF-A0A7S3DEG7-F1
#
_entry.id   AF-A0A7S3DEG7-F1
#
_cell.length_a   1.000
_cell.length_b   1.000
_cell.length_c   1.000
_cell.angle_alpha   90.00
_cell.angle_beta   90.00
_cell.angle_gamma   90.00
#
_symmetry.space_group_name_H-M   'P 1'
#
loop_
_entity.id
_entity.type
_entity.pdbx_description
1 polymer ?
#
loop_
_entity_poly.entity_id
_entity_poly.type
_entity_poly.pdbx_seq_one_letter_code
_entity_poly.pdbx_strand_id
1 'polypeptide(L)'
;MEDITVVPREGAFVNGLYLEGARWNEKSNSLDDSILKDLTPPLPILYVKAVHADKRELSDVYQCPVYKTSQRGPTYVFTAQLKTKAKDKKWIAAGVALLMSVE
;
A
#
# COMPACT_ATOMS: atom_id res chain seq x y z
N MET A 1 2.22 -7.83 -18.27
CA MET A 1 1.49 -8.45 -17.14
C MET A 1 2.29 -9.69 -16.82
N GLU A 2 2.98 -9.76 -15.69
CA GLU A 2 3.63 -11.02 -15.31
C GLU A 2 2.54 -12.04 -15.02
N ASP A 3 2.51 -13.13 -15.79
CA ASP A 3 1.55 -14.21 -15.59
C ASP A 3 1.90 -14.96 -14.30
N ILE A 4 1.22 -14.62 -13.21
CA ILE A 4 1.29 -15.39 -11.98
C ILE A 4 0.51 -16.67 -12.19
N THR A 5 1.21 -17.72 -12.60
CA THR A 5 0.65 -19.07 -12.81
C THR A 5 0.51 -19.86 -11.51
N VAL A 6 1.07 -19.36 -10.41
CA VAL A 6 1.07 -20.02 -9.11
C VAL A 6 -0.10 -19.49 -8.28
N VAL A 7 -1.09 -20.34 -8.03
CA VAL A 7 -2.17 -20.05 -7.09
C VAL A 7 -1.61 -20.18 -5.66
N PRO A 8 -1.64 -19.13 -4.83
CA PRO A 8 -1.12 -19.21 -3.47
C PRO A 8 -1.99 -20.16 -2.65
N ARG A 9 -1.36 -21.00 -1.83
CA ARG A 9 -2.06 -21.94 -0.93
C ARG A 9 -2.96 -21.22 0.08
N GLU A 10 -2.56 -20.01 0.49
CA GLU A 10 -3.28 -19.12 1.38
C GLU A 10 -3.10 -17.67 0.93
N GLY A 11 -4.13 -16.83 1.13
CA GLY A 11 -4.10 -15.43 0.73
C GLY A 11 -4.35 -15.22 -0.77
N ALA A 12 -3.95 -14.06 -1.28
CA ALA A 12 -4.14 -13.67 -2.67
C ALA A 12 -3.00 -12.77 -3.15
N PHE A 13 -2.68 -12.85 -4.44
CA PHE A 13 -1.91 -11.82 -5.13
C PHE A 13 -2.86 -10.72 -5.57
N VAL A 14 -2.58 -9.49 -5.14
CA VAL A 14 -3.40 -8.31 -5.41
C VAL A 14 -2.57 -7.35 -6.26
N ASN A 15 -3.16 -6.87 -7.36
CA ASN A 15 -2.62 -5.80 -8.19
C ASN A 15 -3.66 -4.67 -8.30
N GLY A 16 -3.33 -3.59 -9.01
CA GLY A 16 -4.26 -2.48 -9.23
C GLY A 16 -4.47 -1.60 -8.00
N LEU A 17 -3.49 -1.52 -7.11
CA LEU A 17 -3.47 -0.55 -6.03
C LEU A 17 -2.53 0.60 -6.42
N TYR A 18 -2.94 1.83 -6.11
CA TYR A 18 -2.20 3.05 -6.41
C TYR A 18 -1.88 3.77 -5.11
N LEU A 19 -0.73 4.45 -5.06
CA LEU A 19 -0.23 5.10 -3.86
C LEU A 19 -0.35 6.60 -4.01
N GLU A 20 -1.11 7.26 -3.14
CA GLU A 20 -1.22 8.71 -3.11
C GLU A 20 -0.29 9.29 -2.04
N GLY A 21 0.36 10.43 -2.30
CA GLY A 21 1.18 11.16 -1.33
C GLY A 21 2.58 10.58 -1.06
N ALA A 22 2.95 9.48 -1.71
CA ALA A 22 4.27 8.85 -1.65
C ALA A 22 4.47 7.94 -2.87
N ARG A 23 5.57 7.19 -2.90
CA ARG A 23 5.77 6.10 -3.88
C ARG A 23 6.29 4.85 -3.19
N TRP A 24 6.24 3.74 -3.92
CA TRP A 24 6.96 2.53 -3.54
C TRP A 24 8.32 2.49 -4.23
N ASN A 25 9.38 2.32 -3.46
CA ASN A 25 10.72 2.16 -3.99
C ASN A 25 11.09 0.66 -4.02
N GLU A 26 10.99 0.06 -5.20
CA GLU A 26 11.26 -1.37 -5.45
C GLU A 26 12.65 -1.80 -4.99
N LYS A 27 13.68 -0.95 -5.17
CA LYS A 27 15.06 -1.25 -4.76
C LYS A 27 15.17 -1.41 -3.24
N SER A 28 14.47 -0.57 -2.49
CA SER A 28 14.46 -0.62 -1.01
C SER A 28 13.33 -1.49 -0.43
N ASN A 29 12.38 -1.89 -1.29
CA ASN A 29 11.13 -2.54 -0.94
C ASN A 29 10.38 -1.83 0.22
N SER A 30 10.27 -0.49 0.13
CA SER A 30 9.65 0.33 1.17
C SER A 30 9.08 1.63 0.60
N LEU A 31 8.22 2.30 1.37
CA LEU A 31 7.76 3.66 1.10
C LEU A 31 8.92 4.64 0.97
N ASP A 32 8.78 5.54 0.01
CA ASP A 32 9.73 6.59 -0.30
C ASP A 32 8.97 7.86 -0.71
N ASP A 33 9.68 8.99 -0.77
CA ASP A 33 9.08 10.27 -1.12
C ASP A 33 8.48 10.27 -2.53
N SER A 34 7.33 10.93 -2.68
CA SER A 34 6.66 11.10 -3.97
C SER A 34 7.56 11.83 -4.97
N ILE A 35 7.38 11.53 -6.27
CA ILE A 35 8.05 12.25 -7.35
C ILE A 35 7.11 13.32 -7.92
N LEU A 36 7.68 14.46 -8.31
CA LEU A 36 6.94 15.54 -8.94
C LEU A 36 6.18 15.05 -10.18
N LYS A 37 4.89 15.39 -10.26
CA LYS A 37 3.94 15.02 -11.34
C LYS A 37 3.55 13.54 -11.42
N ASP A 38 3.96 12.72 -10.44
CA ASP A 38 3.49 11.34 -10.31
C ASP A 38 2.58 11.24 -9.08
N LEU A 39 1.29 11.56 -9.29
CA LEU A 39 0.33 11.77 -8.20
C LEU A 39 -0.11 10.47 -7.53
N THR A 40 -0.26 9.42 -8.33
CA THR A 40 -0.81 8.13 -7.92
C THR A 40 -0.04 6.95 -8.55
N PRO A 41 1.27 6.82 -8.30
CA PRO A 41 2.05 5.71 -8.81
C PRO A 41 1.44 4.35 -8.41
N PRO A 42 1.47 3.34 -9.31
CA PRO A 42 0.99 2.00 -8.98
C PRO A 42 1.92 1.31 -7.97
N LEU A 43 1.36 0.47 -7.12
CA LEU A 43 2.11 -0.50 -6.34
C LEU A 43 2.47 -1.74 -7.19
N PRO A 44 3.58 -2.43 -6.86
CA PRO A 44 3.83 -3.76 -7.41
C PRO A 44 2.76 -4.75 -6.92
N ILE A 45 2.76 -5.94 -7.51
CA ILE A 45 1.87 -7.01 -7.08
C ILE A 45 2.17 -7.35 -5.62
N LEU A 46 1.15 -7.27 -4.77
CA LEU A 46 1.23 -7.54 -3.35
C LEU A 46 0.75 -8.95 -3.07
N TYR A 47 1.45 -9.66 -2.18
CA TYR A 47 0.91 -10.85 -1.55
C TYR A 47 0.20 -10.47 -0.24
N VAL A 48 -1.10 -10.72 -0.18
CA VAL A 48 -1.95 -10.38 0.95
C VAL A 48 -2.50 -11.65 1.58
N LYS A 49 -2.32 -11.81 2.89
CA LYS A 49 -2.89 -12.93 3.65
C LYS A 49 -3.43 -12.45 4.99
N ALA A 50 -4.43 -13.16 5.49
CA ALA A 50 -4.89 -12.97 6.86
C ALA A 50 -3.85 -13.55 7.83
N VAL A 51 -3.60 -12.83 8.93
CA VAL A 51 -2.76 -13.28 10.04
C VAL A 51 -3.48 -13.03 11.35
N HIS A 52 -3.19 -13.83 12.37
CA HIS A 52 -3.67 -13.55 13.72
C HIS A 52 -3.07 -12.26 14.26
N ALA A 53 -3.80 -11.57 15.14
CA ALA A 53 -3.43 -10.24 15.63
C ALA A 53 -2.09 -10.22 16.40
N ASP A 54 -1.75 -11.31 17.08
CA ASP A 54 -0.48 -11.53 17.79
C ASP A 54 0.72 -11.71 16.84
N LYS A 55 0.47 -12.08 15.58
CA LYS A 55 1.49 -12.25 14.53
C LYS A 55 1.57 -11.07 13.56
N ARG A 56 0.83 -9.98 13.84
CA ARG A 56 0.83 -8.79 12.99
C ARG A 56 2.16 -8.04 13.14
N GLU A 57 2.80 -7.75 12.02
CA GLU A 57 4.03 -6.95 12.02
C GLU A 57 3.67 -5.48 12.24
N LEU A 58 4.23 -4.88 13.28
CA LEU A 58 4.00 -3.47 13.64
C LEU A 58 5.31 -2.66 13.67
N SER A 59 6.45 -3.33 13.54
CA SER A 59 7.75 -2.66 13.46
C SER A 59 8.04 -2.22 12.02
N ASP A 60 8.65 -1.05 11.85
CA ASP A 60 9.08 -0.50 10.54
C ASP A 60 8.01 -0.53 9.43
N VAL A 61 6.74 -0.41 9.82
CA VAL A 61 5.60 -0.36 8.91
C VAL A 61 4.72 0.85 9.20
N TYR A 62 4.28 1.50 8.13
CA TYR A 62 3.21 2.50 8.17
C TYR A 62 1.86 1.79 7.99
N GLN A 63 0.93 2.10 8.89
CA GLN A 63 -0.46 1.64 8.83
C GLN A 63 -1.23 2.48 7.79
N CYS A 64 -1.11 2.11 6.52
CA CYS A 64 -1.64 2.86 5.39
C CYS A 64 -3.12 2.54 5.17
N PRO A 65 -4.03 3.53 5.22
CA PRO A 65 -5.43 3.31 4.93
C PRO A 65 -5.65 3.04 3.44
N VAL A 66 -6.56 2.10 3.13
CA VAL A 66 -6.94 1.73 1.76
C VAL A 66 -8.36 2.20 1.49
N TYR A 67 -8.54 2.96 0.41
CA TYR A 67 -9.82 3.50 -0.04
C TYR A 67 -10.16 3.02 -1.45
N LYS A 68 -11.46 3.00 -1.78
CA LYS A 68 -11.89 2.72 -3.16
C LYS A 68 -11.45 3.81 -4.13
N THR A 69 -11.54 5.08 -3.73
CA THR A 69 -11.28 6.27 -4.57
C THR A 69 -10.58 7.39 -3.78
N SER A 70 -9.97 8.34 -4.49
CA SER A 70 -9.24 9.49 -3.91
C SER A 70 -10.14 10.49 -3.16
N GLN A 71 -11.46 10.45 -3.36
CA GLN A 71 -12.40 11.31 -2.62
C GLN A 71 -12.51 10.94 -1.13
N ARG A 72 -12.03 9.74 -0.72
CA ARG A 72 -11.90 9.30 0.69
C ARG A 72 -13.14 9.47 1.58
N GLY A 73 -14.35 9.44 0.99
CA GLY A 73 -15.62 9.48 1.70
C GLY A 73 -15.92 8.17 2.45
N PRO A 74 -17.12 7.58 2.34
CA PRO A 74 -17.44 6.28 2.93
C PRO A 74 -16.81 5.12 2.13
N THR A 75 -15.58 5.29 1.65
CA THR A 75 -14.87 4.39 0.73
C THR A 75 -13.71 3.66 1.39
N TYR A 76 -13.53 3.80 2.71
CA TYR A 76 -12.55 3.04 3.48
C TYR A 76 -12.82 1.54 3.34
N VAL A 77 -11.76 0.77 3.12
CA VAL A 77 -11.82 -0.69 2.96
C VAL A 77 -11.10 -1.38 4.11
N PHE A 78 -9.80 -1.12 4.28
CA PHE A 78 -8.98 -1.70 5.35
C PHE A 78 -7.68 -0.90 5.56
N THR A 79 -6.83 -1.37 6.46
CA THR A 79 -5.48 -0.81 6.70
C THR A 79 -4.40 -1.80 6.25
N ALA A 80 -3.56 -1.39 5.32
CA ALA A 80 -2.40 -2.14 4.84
C ALA A 80 -1.13 -1.80 5.65
N GLN A 81 -0.23 -2.76 5.80
CA GLN A 81 1.07 -2.58 6.46
C GLN A 81 2.13 -2.34 5.40
N LEU A 82 2.54 -1.09 5.21
CA LEU A 82 3.55 -0.73 4.21
C LEU A 82 4.90 -0.52 4.88
N LYS A 83 5.91 -1.28 4.46
CA LYS A 83 7.27 -1.14 5.00
C LYS A 83 7.79 0.28 4.82
N THR A 84 8.45 0.83 5.83
CA THR A 84 9.04 2.16 5.79
C THR A 84 10.26 2.27 6.71
N LYS A 85 11.15 3.22 6.41
CA LYS A 85 12.26 3.61 7.27
C LYS A 85 12.01 4.94 8.00
N ALA A 86 10.92 5.62 7.68
CA ALA A 86 10.56 6.91 8.28
C ALA A 86 9.45 6.72 9.32
N LYS A 87 9.37 7.65 10.28
CA LYS A 87 8.31 7.64 11.30
C LYS A 87 6.94 7.91 10.67
N ASP A 88 5.91 7.27 11.20
CA ASP A 88 4.51 7.39 10.74
C ASP A 88 4.04 8.82 10.52
N LYS A 89 4.43 9.75 11.40
CA LYS A 89 4.05 11.17 11.31
C LYS A 89 4.37 11.79 9.94
N LYS A 90 5.44 11.35 9.27
CA LYS A 90 5.79 11.81 7.92
C LYS A 90 4.68 11.45 6.94
N TRP A 91 4.26 10.19 6.94
CA TRP A 91 3.28 9.65 5.99
C TRP A 91 1.86 10.12 6.31
N ILE A 92 1.53 10.28 7.59
CA ILE A 92 0.28 10.91 8.02
C ILE A 92 0.20 12.35 7.51
N ALA A 93 1.27 13.14 7.67
CA ALA A 93 1.30 14.53 7.23
C ALA A 93 1.27 14.68 5.69
N ALA A 94 1.91 13.75 4.97
CA ALA A 94 1.84 13.68 3.51
C ALA A 94 0.49 13.11 3.01
N GLY A 95 -0.40 12.69 3.91
CA GLY A 95 -1.71 12.16 3.57
C GLY A 95 -1.64 10.81 2.86
N VAL A 96 -0.61 9.99 3.08
CA VAL A 96 -0.40 8.75 2.32
C VAL A 96 -1.56 7.77 2.47
N ALA A 97 -2.08 7.30 1.34
CA ALA A 97 -3.14 6.29 1.26
C ALA A 97 -2.98 5.38 0.05
N LEU A 98 -3.60 4.19 0.10
CA LEU A 98 -3.78 3.34 -1.08
C LEU A 98 -5.17 3.54 -1.69
N LEU A 99 -5.21 3.54 -3.01
CA LEU A 99 -6.43 3.70 -3.80
C LEU A 99 -6.63 2.44 -4.67
N MET A 100 -7.84 1.91 -4.70
CA MET A 100 -8.20 0.79 -5.60
C MET A 100 -8.55 1.25 -7.01
N SER A 101 -8.86 2.53 -7.17
CA SER A 101 -9.16 3.16 -8.44
C SER A 101 -8.71 4.61 -8.40
N VAL A 102 -8.11 5.03 -9.51
CA VAL A 102 -7.78 6.41 -9.81
C VAL A 102 -8.68 6.82 -10.98
N GLU A 103 -9.57 7.78 -10.74
CA GLU A 103 -10.40 8.42 -11.77
C GLU A 103 -9.61 9.47 -12.54
#